data_AF-A0A611U8N0-F1
#
_entry.id   AF-A0A611U8N0-F1
#
_cell.length_a   1.000
_cell.length_b   1.000
_cell.length_c   1.000
_cell.angle_alpha   90.00
_cell.angle_beta   90.00
_cell.angle_gamma   90.00
#
_symmetry.space_group_name_H-M   'P 1'
#
loop_
_entity.id
_entity.type
_entity.pdbx_description
1 polymer ?
#
loop_
_entity_poly.entity_id
_entity_poly.type
_entity_poly.pdbx_seq_one_letter_code
_entity_poly.pdbx_strand_id
1 'polypeptide(L)'
;RLVKRAREQGFDVLVEHCAYTWFNRLCAIRYMEIHGYLDHGFRMLSHPDNPTGFEVLDHVPEVAEALLPEKKAQLVEMKLSGNQDEAIYRELLLAQCHALHRAMPFLFEAVDDEAELLLPDNLTRTDSILRGLVDGIPEEDWQEVEVIGWLYQFYISEKKDAVIGKVVKSEDIPAATQLFTPNWIVQYLVQNSVGRQWLQTYPDSPLKGKMDYYIEPAEQTPEVQAQLAAITPASIEPESIKVLDPACGSGHILIEAYNVLKNIYEERGYRARDIPQLILENNIFGLDIDDRAAQLSGFALLMMARQDDRRIFTRDVRLNIVSLQESLHLDIAKLWQQLNFHQQSQTGSIGDMF
;
A
#
# COMPACT_ATOMS: atom_id res chain seq x y z
N ARG A 1 -10.18 18.59 17.39
CA ARG A 1 -9.50 17.34 17.77
C ARG A 1 -7.99 17.49 17.53
N LEU A 2 -7.55 18.02 16.40
CA LEU A 2 -6.18 18.50 16.12
C LEU A 2 -5.49 19.22 17.29
N VAL A 3 -6.13 20.24 17.88
CA VAL A 3 -5.54 20.98 19.04
C VAL A 3 -5.26 20.06 20.23
N LYS A 4 -6.07 19.02 20.44
CA LYS A 4 -5.86 18.03 21.49
C LYS A 4 -4.67 17.11 21.13
N ARG A 5 -4.62 16.60 19.89
CA ARG A 5 -3.49 15.80 19.38
C ARG A 5 -2.17 16.56 19.48
N ALA A 6 -2.13 17.83 19.06
CA ALA A 6 -0.94 18.68 19.14
C ALA A 6 -0.43 18.84 20.58
N ARG A 7 -1.34 18.86 21.57
CA ARG A 7 -0.98 18.93 22.99
C ARG A 7 -0.49 17.59 23.55
N GLU A 8 -1.03 16.48 23.06
CA GLU A 8 -0.72 15.13 23.55
C GLU A 8 0.54 14.55 22.89
N GLN A 9 0.69 14.74 21.57
CA GLN A 9 1.76 14.16 20.75
C GLN A 9 2.90 15.16 20.48
N GLY A 10 2.65 16.47 20.65
CA GLY A 10 3.56 17.53 20.25
C GLY A 10 3.21 18.11 18.87
N PHE A 11 3.44 19.41 18.70
CA PHE A 11 3.09 20.13 17.48
C PHE A 11 3.88 19.64 16.26
N ASP A 12 5.20 19.52 16.39
CA ASP A 12 6.07 19.13 15.28
C ASP A 12 5.78 17.69 14.80
N VAL A 13 5.48 16.79 15.74
CA VAL A 13 5.08 15.41 15.44
C VAL A 13 3.75 15.39 14.67
N LEU A 14 2.78 16.22 15.06
CA LEU A 14 1.52 16.33 14.34
C LEU A 14 1.71 16.90 12.92
N VAL A 15 2.51 17.97 12.77
CA VAL A 15 2.81 18.56 11.47
C VAL A 15 3.41 17.53 10.54
N GLU A 16 4.40 16.80 11.02
CA GLU A 16 5.05 15.73 10.26
C GLU A 16 4.04 14.66 9.82
N HIS A 17 3.24 14.16 10.77
CA HIS A 17 2.27 13.11 10.49
C HIS A 17 1.27 13.55 9.41
N CYS A 18 0.78 14.79 9.48
CA CYS A 18 -0.16 15.33 8.50
C CYS A 18 0.50 15.59 7.13
N ALA A 19 1.71 16.14 7.11
CA ALA A 19 2.46 16.35 5.87
C ALA A 19 2.72 15.02 5.15
N TYR A 20 3.11 14.00 5.92
CA TYR A 20 3.35 12.66 5.41
C TYR A 20 2.08 12.00 4.87
N THR A 21 0.96 12.15 5.59
CA THR A 21 -0.35 11.63 5.15
C THR A 21 -0.72 12.19 3.78
N TRP A 22 -0.57 13.51 3.59
CA TRP A 22 -0.83 14.13 2.29
C TRP A 22 0.18 13.73 1.22
N PHE A 23 1.47 13.64 1.56
CA PHE A 23 2.51 13.16 0.65
C PHE A 23 2.17 11.78 0.08
N ASN A 24 1.81 10.82 0.94
CA ASN A 24 1.45 9.47 0.51
C ASN A 24 0.20 9.44 -0.38
N ARG A 25 -0.84 10.19 -0.02
CA ARG A 25 -2.08 10.27 -0.82
C ARG A 25 -1.81 10.85 -2.20
N LEU A 26 -1.01 11.90 -2.27
CA LEU A 26 -0.64 12.53 -3.54
C LEU A 26 0.23 11.60 -4.40
N CYS A 27 1.20 10.90 -3.80
CA CYS A 27 1.99 9.89 -4.52
C CYS A 27 1.12 8.75 -5.05
N ALA A 28 0.17 8.27 -4.24
CA ALA A 28 -0.78 7.25 -4.66
C ALA A 28 -1.65 7.72 -5.83
N ILE A 29 -2.23 8.92 -5.75
CA ILE A 29 -3.01 9.51 -6.85
C ILE A 29 -2.14 9.70 -8.09
N ARG A 30 -0.88 10.15 -7.95
CA ARG A 30 0.06 10.31 -9.07
C ARG A 30 0.33 8.98 -9.77
N TYR A 31 0.57 7.92 -9.02
CA TYR A 31 0.72 6.59 -9.59
C TYR A 31 -0.56 6.16 -10.31
N MET A 32 -1.72 6.30 -9.65
CA MET A 32 -3.00 5.87 -10.21
C MET A 32 -3.41 6.62 -11.48
N GLU A 33 -3.16 7.93 -11.57
CA GLU A 33 -3.53 8.71 -12.75
C GLU A 33 -2.69 8.34 -13.98
N ILE A 34 -1.39 8.06 -13.81
CA ILE A 34 -0.50 7.67 -14.90
C ILE A 34 -0.95 6.34 -15.51
N HIS A 35 -1.45 5.42 -14.68
CA HIS A 35 -1.94 4.11 -15.10
C HIS A 35 -3.42 4.09 -15.50
N GLY A 36 -4.12 5.24 -15.41
CA GLY A 36 -5.55 5.32 -15.72
C GLY A 36 -6.43 4.49 -14.76
N TYR A 37 -6.06 4.46 -13.48
CA TYR A 37 -6.78 3.72 -12.43
C TYR A 37 -7.86 4.55 -11.73
N LEU A 38 -8.01 5.83 -12.07
CA LEU A 38 -9.10 6.67 -11.62
C LEU A 38 -10.36 6.43 -12.48
N ASP A 39 -11.49 6.09 -11.85
CA ASP A 39 -12.70 5.64 -12.57
C ASP A 39 -13.29 6.69 -13.50
N HIS A 40 -13.10 7.98 -13.20
CA HIS A 40 -13.55 9.08 -14.07
C HIS A 40 -12.70 9.26 -15.33
N GLY A 41 -11.52 8.63 -15.41
CA GLY A 41 -10.71 8.56 -16.63
C GLY A 41 -9.83 9.79 -16.95
N PHE A 42 -9.69 10.75 -16.03
CA PHE A 42 -8.89 11.96 -16.21
C PHE A 42 -7.76 12.03 -15.16
N ARG A 43 -6.68 12.77 -15.44
CA ARG A 43 -5.58 12.98 -14.49
C ARG A 43 -5.93 14.06 -13.46
N MET A 44 -5.67 13.76 -12.19
CA MET A 44 -6.04 14.60 -11.04
C MET A 44 -4.95 15.63 -10.68
N LEU A 45 -3.68 15.30 -10.84
CA LEU A 45 -2.53 16.13 -10.45
C LEU A 45 -1.81 16.76 -11.63
N SER A 46 -2.09 16.28 -12.85
CA SER A 46 -1.40 16.68 -14.07
C SER A 46 -2.36 16.77 -15.26
N HIS A 47 -1.83 17.18 -16.42
CA HIS A 47 -2.56 17.19 -17.68
C HIS A 47 -1.65 16.68 -18.79
N PRO A 48 -2.10 15.75 -19.66
CA PRO A 48 -1.25 15.12 -20.68
C PRO A 48 -0.70 16.11 -21.72
N ASP A 49 -1.54 17.04 -22.19
CA ASP A 49 -1.16 18.02 -23.23
C ASP A 49 -0.82 19.43 -22.70
N ASN A 50 -0.88 19.66 -21.38
CA ASN A 50 -0.66 20.97 -20.77
C ASN A 50 0.25 20.82 -19.53
N PRO A 51 1.56 21.09 -19.64
CA PRO A 51 2.51 20.83 -18.56
C PRO A 51 2.19 21.52 -17.22
N THR A 52 1.49 22.65 -17.24
CA THR A 52 1.10 23.38 -16.02
C THR A 52 -0.39 23.27 -15.69
N GLY A 53 -1.13 22.47 -16.45
CA GLY A 53 -2.58 22.30 -16.31
C GLY A 53 -2.97 21.11 -15.44
N PHE A 54 -4.27 21.04 -15.14
CA PHE A 54 -4.91 19.93 -14.42
C PHE A 54 -6.08 19.45 -15.27
N GLU A 55 -6.02 18.22 -15.78
CA GLU A 55 -7.00 17.70 -16.74
C GLU A 55 -8.42 17.67 -16.14
N VAL A 56 -8.54 17.34 -14.85
CA VAL A 56 -9.82 17.37 -14.12
C VAL A 56 -10.53 18.74 -14.14
N LEU A 57 -9.78 19.85 -14.28
CA LEU A 57 -10.38 21.18 -14.38
C LEU A 57 -10.97 21.47 -15.76
N ASP A 58 -10.56 20.74 -16.79
CA ASP A 58 -11.15 20.83 -18.13
C ASP A 58 -12.39 19.93 -18.26
N HIS A 59 -12.53 18.96 -17.36
CA HIS A 59 -13.60 17.95 -17.34
C HIS A 59 -14.43 17.94 -16.04
N VAL A 60 -14.64 19.12 -15.44
CA VAL A 60 -15.41 19.27 -14.19
C VAL A 60 -16.78 18.58 -14.23
N PRO A 61 -17.61 18.68 -15.29
CA PRO A 61 -18.92 18.03 -15.32
C PRO A 61 -18.85 16.50 -15.21
N GLU A 62 -17.91 15.86 -15.91
CA GLU A 62 -17.71 14.41 -15.93
C GLU A 62 -17.12 13.91 -14.61
N VAL A 63 -16.09 14.59 -14.10
CA VAL A 63 -15.45 14.24 -12.84
C VAL A 63 -16.42 14.42 -11.67
N ALA A 64 -17.19 15.50 -11.65
CA ALA A 64 -18.20 15.75 -10.61
C ALA A 64 -19.35 14.74 -10.67
N GLU A 65 -19.79 14.29 -11.85
CA GLU A 65 -20.79 13.22 -11.95
C GLU A 65 -20.31 11.92 -11.30
N ALA A 66 -19.02 11.59 -11.48
CA ALA A 66 -18.44 10.37 -10.95
C ALA A 66 -18.17 10.45 -9.43
N LEU A 67 -17.70 11.60 -8.93
CA LEU A 67 -17.22 11.74 -7.55
C LEU A 67 -18.20 12.44 -6.59
N LEU A 68 -18.95 13.43 -7.08
CA LEU A 68 -19.82 14.32 -6.27
C LEU A 68 -21.12 14.67 -7.04
N PRO A 69 -21.96 13.69 -7.41
CA PRO A 69 -23.14 13.94 -8.23
C PRO A 69 -24.10 14.97 -7.61
N GLU A 70 -24.14 15.07 -6.28
CA GLU A 70 -24.95 16.04 -5.54
C GLU A 70 -24.43 17.49 -5.63
N LYS A 71 -23.13 17.70 -5.84
CA LYS A 71 -22.52 19.04 -6.01
C LYS A 71 -22.27 19.41 -7.47
N LYS A 72 -22.53 18.51 -8.43
CA LYS A 72 -22.24 18.72 -9.86
C LYS A 72 -22.76 20.06 -10.39
N ALA A 73 -24.03 20.39 -10.16
CA ALA A 73 -24.61 21.64 -10.67
C ALA A 73 -23.88 22.87 -10.14
N GLN A 74 -23.51 22.86 -8.86
CA GLN A 74 -22.73 23.93 -8.23
C GLN A 74 -21.33 24.03 -8.85
N LEU A 75 -20.59 22.91 -8.96
CA LEU A 75 -19.24 22.90 -9.52
C LEU A 75 -19.19 23.38 -10.98
N VAL A 76 -20.21 23.03 -11.78
CA VAL A 76 -20.35 23.52 -13.16
C VAL A 76 -20.60 25.02 -13.18
N GLU A 77 -21.48 25.55 -12.32
CA GLU A 77 -21.71 26.99 -12.20
C GLU A 77 -20.44 27.74 -11.79
N MET A 78 -19.69 27.20 -10.82
CA MET A 78 -18.39 27.72 -10.40
C MET A 78 -17.39 27.74 -11.56
N LYS A 79 -17.36 26.70 -12.40
CA LYS A 79 -16.47 26.66 -13.56
C LYS A 79 -16.84 27.74 -14.59
N LEU A 80 -18.14 27.98 -14.80
CA LEU A 80 -18.64 28.99 -15.72
C LEU A 80 -18.33 30.43 -15.26
N SER A 81 -18.13 30.66 -13.95
CA SER A 81 -17.70 31.98 -13.45
C SER A 81 -16.24 32.30 -13.80
N GLY A 82 -15.43 31.29 -14.12
CA GLY A 82 -14.07 31.42 -14.65
C GLY A 82 -13.01 31.89 -13.66
N ASN A 83 -13.32 31.98 -12.36
CA ASN A 83 -12.40 32.49 -11.34
C ASN A 83 -12.34 31.64 -10.05
N GLN A 84 -12.81 30.39 -10.12
CA GLN A 84 -12.92 29.49 -8.96
C GLN A 84 -12.16 28.17 -9.11
N ASP A 85 -11.22 28.09 -10.07
CA ASP A 85 -10.49 26.85 -10.38
C ASP A 85 -9.80 26.23 -9.15
N GLU A 86 -9.16 27.02 -8.28
CA GLU A 86 -8.55 26.50 -7.03
C GLU A 86 -9.58 25.86 -6.09
N ALA A 87 -10.75 26.49 -5.95
CA ALA A 87 -11.81 25.98 -5.08
C ALA A 87 -12.45 24.71 -5.67
N ILE A 88 -12.66 24.68 -6.98
CA ILE A 88 -13.16 23.50 -7.70
C ILE A 88 -12.14 22.35 -7.56
N TYR A 89 -10.87 22.63 -7.80
CA TYR A 89 -9.79 21.66 -7.71
C TYR A 89 -9.74 21.01 -6.33
N ARG A 90 -9.79 21.83 -5.27
CA ARG A 90 -9.81 21.36 -3.89
C ARG A 90 -10.97 20.40 -3.61
N GLU A 91 -12.19 20.75 -4.05
CA GLU A 91 -13.37 19.88 -3.88
C GLU A 91 -13.22 18.56 -4.64
N LEU A 92 -12.74 18.59 -5.89
CA LEU A 92 -12.54 17.39 -6.69
C LEU A 92 -11.45 16.46 -6.11
N LEU A 93 -10.34 17.03 -5.64
CA LEU A 93 -9.25 16.26 -5.02
C LEU A 93 -9.71 15.58 -3.72
N LEU A 94 -10.46 16.29 -2.87
CA LEU A 94 -11.02 15.70 -1.65
C LEU A 94 -12.00 14.58 -1.96
N ALA A 95 -12.90 14.79 -2.93
CA ALA A 95 -13.83 13.76 -3.36
C ALA A 95 -13.14 12.53 -3.95
N GLN A 96 -12.03 12.72 -4.66
CA GLN A 96 -11.22 11.61 -5.14
C GLN A 96 -10.63 10.79 -3.98
N CYS A 97 -10.12 11.45 -2.93
CA CYS A 97 -9.68 10.76 -1.73
C CYS A 97 -10.83 9.97 -1.08
N HIS A 98 -12.02 10.56 -0.97
CA HIS A 98 -13.20 9.87 -0.41
C HIS A 98 -13.64 8.67 -1.24
N ALA A 99 -13.60 8.76 -2.56
CA ALA A 99 -13.90 7.64 -3.44
C ALA A 99 -12.89 6.49 -3.24
N LEU A 100 -11.59 6.82 -3.10
CA LEU A 100 -10.53 5.84 -2.89
C LEU A 100 -10.55 5.21 -1.50
N HIS A 101 -11.08 5.89 -0.48
CA HIS A 101 -11.27 5.34 0.88
C HIS A 101 -12.02 4.01 0.88
N ARG A 102 -12.98 3.81 -0.04
CA ARG A 102 -13.74 2.56 -0.11
C ARG A 102 -12.84 1.34 -0.37
N ALA A 103 -11.88 1.46 -1.27
CA ALA A 103 -10.97 0.37 -1.64
C ALA A 103 -9.70 0.36 -0.78
N MET A 104 -9.29 1.52 -0.27
CA MET A 104 -8.03 1.72 0.46
C MET A 104 -8.26 2.55 1.73
N PRO A 105 -9.09 2.07 2.68
CA PRO A 105 -9.40 2.80 3.91
C PRO A 105 -8.18 2.98 4.83
N PHE A 106 -7.14 2.19 4.61
CA PHE A 106 -5.87 2.29 5.33
C PHE A 106 -5.05 3.51 4.90
N LEU A 107 -5.26 4.05 3.69
CA LEU A 107 -4.44 5.14 3.12
C LEU A 107 -5.23 6.46 2.96
N PHE A 108 -6.47 6.35 2.50
CA PHE A 108 -7.39 7.48 2.36
C PHE A 108 -8.37 7.46 3.52
N GLU A 109 -8.63 8.61 4.12
CA GLU A 109 -9.57 8.71 5.24
C GLU A 109 -11.01 8.90 4.79
N ALA A 110 -11.93 8.61 5.69
CA ALA A 110 -13.36 8.80 5.47
C ALA A 110 -13.71 10.30 5.40
N VAL A 111 -14.92 10.59 4.92
CA VAL A 111 -15.48 11.96 4.87
C VAL A 111 -15.48 12.61 6.25
N ASP A 112 -15.21 13.92 6.30
CA ASP A 112 -15.15 14.78 7.49
C ASP A 112 -13.94 14.52 8.40
N ASP A 113 -12.85 14.00 7.84
CA ASP A 113 -11.61 13.85 8.59
C ASP A 113 -10.89 15.19 8.81
N GLU A 114 -10.22 15.32 9.96
CA GLU A 114 -9.52 16.55 10.32
C GLU A 114 -8.29 16.85 9.44
N ALA A 115 -7.73 15.84 8.76
CA ALA A 115 -6.65 16.01 7.78
C ALA A 115 -7.11 16.78 6.54
N GLU A 116 -8.41 16.82 6.21
CA GLU A 116 -8.95 17.61 5.11
C GLU A 116 -8.73 19.11 5.34
N LEU A 117 -8.80 19.57 6.59
CA LEU A 117 -8.49 20.95 6.98
C LEU A 117 -7.02 21.31 6.77
N LEU A 118 -6.16 20.29 6.66
CA LEU A 118 -4.72 20.43 6.51
C LEU A 118 -4.26 20.22 5.06
N LEU A 119 -5.20 20.01 4.12
CA LEU A 119 -4.87 20.05 2.70
C LEU A 119 -4.30 21.44 2.36
N PRO A 120 -3.09 21.53 1.79
CA PRO A 120 -2.47 22.81 1.47
C PRO A 120 -3.34 23.65 0.53
N ASP A 121 -3.29 24.97 0.71
CA ASP A 121 -3.89 25.91 -0.22
C ASP A 121 -3.00 26.13 -1.44
N ASN A 122 -3.58 26.73 -2.49
CA ASN A 122 -2.88 27.19 -3.68
C ASN A 122 -2.26 26.06 -4.53
N LEU A 123 -2.95 24.92 -4.60
CA LEU A 123 -2.49 23.73 -5.29
C LEU A 123 -2.41 23.90 -6.81
N THR A 124 -3.23 24.78 -7.39
CA THR A 124 -3.25 25.03 -8.84
C THR A 124 -2.22 26.07 -9.30
N ARG A 125 -1.42 26.64 -8.38
CA ARG A 125 -0.37 27.60 -8.75
C ARG A 125 0.86 26.91 -9.33
N THR A 126 1.62 27.65 -10.13
CA THR A 126 2.89 27.18 -10.72
C THR A 126 4.00 26.93 -9.69
N ASP A 127 3.89 27.50 -8.49
CA ASP A 127 4.81 27.29 -7.36
C ASP A 127 4.25 26.30 -6.32
N SER A 128 3.20 25.55 -6.66
CA SER A 128 2.59 24.60 -5.73
C SER A 128 3.45 23.36 -5.49
N ILE A 129 3.23 22.71 -4.35
CA ILE A 129 3.92 21.48 -3.98
C ILE A 129 3.70 20.34 -4.98
N LEU A 130 2.61 20.38 -5.76
CA LEU A 130 2.29 19.35 -6.75
C LEU A 130 3.27 19.37 -7.92
N ARG A 131 3.85 20.54 -8.24
CA ARG A 131 4.83 20.67 -9.33
C ARG A 131 6.11 19.92 -9.04
N GLY A 132 6.57 19.94 -7.79
CA GLY A 132 7.71 19.12 -7.38
C GLY A 132 7.48 17.62 -7.60
N LEU A 133 6.26 17.15 -7.29
CA LEU A 133 5.89 15.74 -7.46
C LEU A 133 5.71 15.34 -8.93
N VAL A 134 5.06 16.19 -9.73
CA VAL A 134 4.70 15.86 -11.12
C VAL A 134 5.84 16.12 -12.09
N ASP A 135 6.57 17.23 -11.94
CA ASP A 135 7.60 17.66 -12.88
C ASP A 135 9.01 17.19 -12.48
N GLY A 136 9.20 16.85 -11.20
CA GLY A 136 10.50 16.41 -10.66
C GLY A 136 10.82 14.95 -10.88
N ILE A 137 9.83 14.12 -11.22
CA ILE A 137 9.98 12.67 -11.41
C ILE A 137 9.46 12.28 -12.79
N PRO A 138 10.32 11.76 -13.69
CA PRO A 138 9.92 11.32 -15.03
C PRO A 138 8.77 10.31 -15.00
N GLU A 139 7.85 10.37 -15.97
CA GLU A 139 6.71 9.43 -16.05
C GLU A 139 7.16 7.96 -16.22
N GLU A 140 8.34 7.71 -16.81
CA GLU A 140 8.90 6.36 -16.90
C GLU A 140 9.20 5.73 -15.53
N ASP A 141 9.63 6.53 -14.55
CA ASP A 141 9.95 6.03 -13.22
C ASP A 141 8.70 5.61 -12.44
N TRP A 142 7.54 6.15 -12.85
CA TRP A 142 6.27 5.76 -12.26
C TRP A 142 5.73 4.43 -12.75
N GLN A 143 6.30 3.81 -13.80
CA GLN A 143 5.78 2.55 -14.35
C GLN A 143 5.88 1.37 -13.37
N GLU A 144 6.88 1.40 -12.49
CA GLU A 144 7.09 0.37 -11.47
C GLU A 144 6.53 0.85 -10.13
N VAL A 145 5.75 0.00 -9.45
CA VAL A 145 5.09 0.36 -8.19
C VAL A 145 6.08 0.65 -7.05
N GLU A 146 7.30 0.12 -7.17
CA GLU A 146 8.44 0.34 -6.29
C GLU A 146 8.83 1.81 -6.16
N VAL A 147 8.50 2.67 -7.14
CA VAL A 147 8.70 4.14 -7.07
C VAL A 147 8.19 4.73 -5.76
N ILE A 148 7.07 4.20 -5.26
CA ILE A 148 6.43 4.65 -4.03
C ILE A 148 7.28 4.28 -2.80
N GLY A 149 7.91 3.11 -2.83
CA GLY A 149 8.86 2.70 -1.80
C GLY A 149 10.13 3.55 -1.82
N TRP A 150 10.63 3.93 -3.00
CA TRP A 150 11.77 4.83 -3.13
C TRP A 150 11.46 6.24 -2.62
N LEU A 151 10.31 6.79 -2.99
CA LEU A 151 9.84 8.09 -2.50
C LEU A 151 9.76 8.13 -0.98
N TYR A 152 9.22 7.07 -0.39
CA TYR A 152 9.20 6.93 1.05
C TYR A 152 10.59 6.89 1.68
N GLN A 153 11.51 6.09 1.11
CA GLN A 153 12.87 5.99 1.60
C GLN A 153 13.60 7.34 1.60
N PHE A 154 13.48 8.10 0.50
CA PHE A 154 14.13 9.41 0.40
C PHE A 154 13.47 10.46 1.27
N TYR A 155 12.16 10.38 1.49
CA TYR A 155 11.45 11.28 2.41
C TYR A 155 12.05 11.21 3.83
N ILE A 156 12.39 10.01 4.30
CA ILE A 156 12.91 9.82 5.66
C ILE A 156 14.44 9.86 5.76
N SER A 157 15.17 9.96 4.64
CA SER A 157 16.64 9.80 4.66
C SER A 157 17.35 10.89 5.45
N GLU A 158 16.87 12.14 5.36
CA GLU A 158 17.43 13.24 6.15
C GLU A 158 17.23 13.03 7.66
N LYS A 159 16.05 12.49 8.05
CA LYS A 159 15.77 12.14 9.44
C LYS A 159 16.66 11.02 9.92
N LYS A 160 16.82 9.97 9.11
CA LYS A 160 17.74 8.86 9.38
C LYS A 160 19.15 9.38 9.70
N ASP A 161 19.69 10.25 8.86
CA ASP A 161 21.03 10.82 9.07
C ASP A 161 21.11 11.67 10.36
N ALA A 162 20.02 12.34 10.75
CA ALA A 162 19.97 13.13 11.98
C ALA A 162 19.95 12.28 13.27
N VAL A 163 19.39 11.06 13.21
CA VAL A 163 19.17 10.18 14.37
C VAL A 163 20.16 9.00 14.47
N ILE A 164 20.86 8.67 13.38
CA ILE A 164 21.83 7.57 13.36
C ILE A 164 22.98 7.82 14.35
N GLY A 165 23.30 6.81 15.17
CA GLY A 165 24.38 6.88 16.17
C GLY A 165 24.03 7.62 17.47
N LYS A 166 22.78 8.01 17.70
CA LYS A 166 22.28 8.59 18.97
C LYS A 166 21.36 7.61 19.70
N VAL A 167 21.03 7.91 20.97
CA VAL A 167 19.90 7.25 21.65
C VAL A 167 18.63 7.66 20.91
N VAL A 168 18.01 6.69 20.22
CA VAL A 168 16.86 6.92 19.34
C VAL A 168 15.59 6.95 20.20
N LYS A 169 14.79 8.01 20.06
CA LYS A 169 13.46 8.08 20.68
C LYS A 169 12.50 7.16 19.95
N SER A 170 11.42 6.72 20.59
CA SER A 170 10.45 5.80 19.97
C SER A 170 9.91 6.30 18.62
N GLU A 171 9.67 7.61 18.48
CA GLU A 171 9.21 8.27 17.25
C GLU A 171 10.21 8.19 16.08
N ASP A 172 11.50 8.02 16.38
CA ASP A 172 12.59 8.05 15.41
C ASP A 172 13.12 6.65 15.05
N ILE A 173 12.60 5.59 15.69
CA ILE A 173 13.02 4.20 15.45
C ILE A 173 12.88 3.83 13.97
N PRO A 174 11.73 4.06 13.29
CA PRO A 174 11.59 3.69 11.89
C PRO A 174 12.65 4.33 10.99
N ALA A 175 12.95 5.62 11.20
CA ALA A 175 13.96 6.32 10.43
C ALA A 175 15.37 5.73 10.66
N ALA A 176 15.72 5.37 11.90
CA ALA A 176 17.03 4.85 12.24
C ALA A 176 17.31 3.43 11.67
N THR A 177 16.29 2.59 11.55
CA THR A 177 16.46 1.16 11.19
C THR A 177 16.19 0.83 9.73
N GLN A 178 15.70 1.77 8.93
CA GLN A 178 15.29 1.48 7.55
C GLN A 178 16.49 1.21 6.62
N LEU A 179 16.57 -0.02 6.11
CA LEU A 179 17.54 -0.47 5.12
C LEU A 179 16.79 -1.21 4.01
N PHE A 180 17.05 -0.83 2.77
CA PHE A 180 16.36 -1.41 1.62
C PHE A 180 17.06 -2.67 1.11
N THR A 181 16.27 -3.67 0.71
CA THR A 181 16.80 -4.90 0.08
C THR A 181 16.86 -4.67 -1.43
N PRO A 182 18.04 -4.68 -2.06
CA PRO A 182 18.17 -4.56 -3.52
C PRO A 182 17.30 -5.57 -4.27
N ASN A 183 16.75 -5.19 -5.42
CA ASN A 183 15.79 -6.02 -6.17
C ASN A 183 16.31 -7.45 -6.43
N TRP A 184 17.56 -7.60 -6.88
CA TRP A 184 18.14 -8.92 -7.12
C TRP A 184 18.17 -9.82 -5.85
N ILE A 185 18.33 -9.24 -4.65
CA ILE A 185 18.28 -10.00 -3.39
C ILE A 185 16.84 -10.40 -3.10
N VAL A 186 15.88 -9.51 -3.33
CA VAL A 186 14.45 -9.81 -3.18
C VAL A 186 14.05 -10.99 -4.07
N GLN A 187 14.36 -10.90 -5.37
CA GLN A 187 14.13 -11.96 -6.35
C GLN A 187 14.80 -13.26 -5.94
N TYR A 188 16.08 -13.19 -5.56
CA TYR A 188 16.81 -14.34 -5.06
C TYR A 188 16.11 -15.02 -3.87
N LEU A 189 15.69 -14.25 -2.85
CA LEU A 189 15.05 -14.79 -1.65
C LEU A 189 13.72 -15.45 -1.97
N VAL A 190 12.85 -14.79 -2.74
CA VAL A 190 11.51 -15.30 -3.04
C VAL A 190 11.56 -16.50 -3.98
N GLN A 191 12.37 -16.43 -5.04
CA GLN A 191 12.47 -17.52 -6.01
C GLN A 191 13.05 -18.80 -5.37
N ASN A 192 14.00 -18.65 -4.43
CA ASN A 192 14.59 -19.77 -3.70
C ASN A 192 13.82 -20.19 -2.44
N SER A 193 12.68 -19.55 -2.13
CA SER A 193 11.76 -19.95 -1.06
C SER A 193 10.42 -20.42 -1.63
N VAL A 194 9.57 -19.50 -2.08
CA VAL A 194 8.25 -19.78 -2.67
C VAL A 194 8.40 -20.59 -3.95
N GLY A 195 9.24 -20.13 -4.89
CA GLY A 195 9.48 -20.82 -6.15
C GLY A 195 10.10 -22.20 -5.93
N ARG A 196 11.02 -22.34 -4.97
CA ARG A 196 11.61 -23.62 -4.59
C ARG A 196 10.60 -24.58 -3.99
N GLN A 197 9.71 -24.13 -3.10
CA GLN A 197 8.66 -24.99 -2.54
C GLN A 197 7.77 -25.55 -3.64
N TRP A 198 7.43 -24.74 -4.65
CA TRP A 198 6.68 -25.19 -5.82
C TRP A 198 7.45 -26.25 -6.61
N LEU A 199 8.70 -25.95 -6.99
CA LEU A 199 9.54 -26.84 -7.80
C LEU A 199 9.94 -28.14 -7.09
N GLN A 200 9.97 -28.18 -5.75
CA GLN A 200 10.16 -29.42 -5.01
C GLN A 200 8.99 -30.40 -5.23
N THR A 201 7.77 -29.87 -5.33
CA THR A 201 6.56 -30.67 -5.56
C THR A 201 6.33 -30.94 -7.05
N TYR A 202 6.67 -29.96 -7.90
CA TYR A 202 6.49 -30.00 -9.36
C TYR A 202 7.83 -29.73 -10.08
N PRO A 203 8.77 -30.68 -10.11
CA PRO A 203 10.11 -30.47 -10.67
C PRO A 203 10.13 -30.07 -12.16
N ASP A 204 9.13 -30.51 -12.92
CA ASP A 204 8.99 -30.24 -14.35
C ASP A 204 8.20 -28.94 -14.65
N SER A 205 7.87 -28.15 -13.63
CA SER A 205 7.13 -26.90 -13.80
C SER A 205 7.92 -25.91 -14.69
N PRO A 206 7.26 -25.27 -15.68
CA PRO A 206 7.89 -24.27 -16.52
C PRO A 206 8.25 -22.98 -15.76
N LEU A 207 7.76 -22.80 -14.53
CA LEU A 207 8.03 -21.64 -13.69
C LEU A 207 9.52 -21.36 -13.51
N LYS A 208 10.35 -22.42 -13.49
CA LYS A 208 11.81 -22.31 -13.40
C LYS A 208 12.40 -21.37 -14.46
N GLY A 209 11.85 -21.37 -15.67
CA GLY A 209 12.31 -20.49 -16.76
C GLY A 209 11.96 -19.01 -16.59
N LYS A 210 11.14 -18.67 -15.59
CA LYS A 210 10.77 -17.29 -15.23
C LYS A 210 11.49 -16.77 -13.98
N MET A 211 12.40 -17.57 -13.39
CA MET A 211 13.06 -17.27 -12.13
C MET A 211 14.58 -17.13 -12.32
N ASP A 212 15.01 -15.97 -12.79
CA ASP A 212 16.41 -15.67 -13.17
C ASP A 212 17.43 -15.87 -12.03
N TYR A 213 16.99 -15.77 -10.77
CA TYR A 213 17.82 -15.92 -9.57
C TYR A 213 17.60 -17.25 -8.85
N TYR A 214 16.84 -18.19 -9.43
CA TYR A 214 16.68 -19.52 -8.88
C TYR A 214 17.99 -20.32 -8.95
N ILE A 215 18.39 -20.88 -7.81
CA ILE A 215 19.55 -21.79 -7.74
C ILE A 215 19.04 -23.22 -7.91
N GLU A 216 19.68 -24.01 -8.76
CA GLU A 216 19.41 -25.45 -8.79
C GLU A 216 20.03 -26.15 -7.57
N PRO A 217 19.28 -27.00 -6.86
CA PRO A 217 19.87 -27.82 -5.80
C PRO A 217 21.01 -28.69 -6.35
N ALA A 218 22.14 -28.70 -5.65
CA ALA A 218 23.22 -29.63 -5.97
C ALA A 218 22.77 -31.08 -5.74
N GLU A 219 23.38 -32.03 -6.46
CA GLU A 219 23.12 -33.46 -6.30
C GLU A 219 23.35 -33.88 -4.83
N GLN A 220 22.31 -34.43 -4.22
CA GLN A 220 22.33 -34.88 -2.82
C GLN A 220 22.56 -36.40 -2.74
N THR A 221 23.08 -36.87 -1.61
CA THR A 221 23.24 -38.31 -1.36
C THR A 221 21.88 -39.03 -1.37
N PRO A 222 21.83 -40.33 -1.68
CA PRO A 222 20.56 -41.09 -1.71
C PRO A 222 19.77 -41.04 -0.40
N GLU A 223 20.47 -40.96 0.74
CA GLU A 223 19.83 -40.84 2.06
C GLU A 223 19.10 -39.50 2.22
N VAL A 224 19.73 -38.39 1.81
CA VAL A 224 19.11 -37.06 1.85
C VAL A 224 17.95 -36.97 0.86
N GLN A 225 18.07 -37.56 -0.33
CA GLN A 225 16.98 -37.63 -1.30
C GLN A 225 15.76 -38.37 -0.73
N ALA A 226 15.97 -39.48 -0.02
CA ALA A 226 14.89 -40.22 0.62
C ALA A 226 14.19 -39.41 1.73
N GLN A 227 14.95 -38.66 2.53
CA GLN A 227 14.39 -37.76 3.55
C GLN A 227 13.59 -36.62 2.92
N LEU A 228 14.11 -35.99 1.86
CA LEU A 228 13.41 -34.93 1.12
C LEU A 228 12.12 -35.45 0.51
N ALA A 229 12.13 -36.62 -0.12
CA ALA A 229 10.94 -37.25 -0.67
C ALA A 229 9.87 -37.57 0.40
N ALA A 230 10.29 -37.90 1.63
CA ALA A 230 9.37 -38.20 2.73
C ALA A 230 8.66 -36.95 3.30
N ILE A 231 9.29 -35.79 3.25
CA ILE A 231 8.72 -34.53 3.76
C ILE A 231 8.06 -33.68 2.66
N THR A 232 8.38 -33.93 1.39
CA THR A 232 7.79 -33.21 0.27
C THR A 232 6.38 -33.76 0.01
N PRO A 233 5.35 -32.92 0.04
CA PRO A 233 3.98 -33.35 -0.24
C PRO A 233 3.84 -33.79 -1.70
N ALA A 234 2.91 -34.70 -1.97
CA ALA A 234 2.63 -35.15 -3.35
C ALA A 234 1.89 -34.10 -4.20
N SER A 235 1.22 -33.14 -3.55
CA SER A 235 0.56 -31.99 -4.18
C SER A 235 0.51 -30.83 -3.20
N ILE A 236 0.63 -29.60 -3.70
CA ILE A 236 0.42 -28.35 -2.96
C ILE A 236 -0.56 -27.48 -3.74
N GLU A 237 -1.68 -27.11 -3.14
CA GLU A 237 -2.60 -26.14 -3.72
C GLU A 237 -2.07 -24.70 -3.56
N PRO A 238 -2.16 -23.83 -4.58
CA PRO A 238 -1.61 -22.47 -4.50
C PRO A 238 -2.05 -21.69 -3.26
N GLU A 239 -3.32 -21.78 -2.86
CA GLU A 239 -3.92 -21.08 -1.70
C GLU A 239 -3.33 -21.51 -0.36
N SER A 240 -2.68 -22.68 -0.32
CA SER A 240 -2.07 -23.22 0.90
C SER A 240 -0.69 -22.60 1.20
N ILE A 241 -0.04 -22.00 0.21
CA ILE A 241 1.27 -21.35 0.37
C ILE A 241 1.08 -20.04 1.14
N LYS A 242 1.73 -19.89 2.29
CA LYS A 242 1.67 -18.65 3.11
C LYS A 242 3.02 -17.97 3.11
N VAL A 243 3.05 -16.70 2.75
CA VAL A 243 4.24 -15.84 2.74
C VAL A 243 4.03 -14.75 3.78
N LEU A 244 4.88 -14.73 4.80
CA LEU A 244 4.91 -13.70 5.82
C LEU A 244 6.22 -12.93 5.73
N ASP A 245 6.11 -11.62 5.54
CA ASP A 245 7.21 -10.69 5.79
C ASP A 245 6.93 -9.92 7.10
N PRO A 246 7.62 -10.23 8.22
CA PRO A 246 7.34 -9.64 9.52
C PRO A 246 7.92 -8.23 9.71
N ALA A 247 8.63 -7.68 8.71
CA ALA A 247 9.16 -6.32 8.70
C ALA A 247 9.12 -5.79 7.25
N CYS A 248 7.92 -5.72 6.68
CA CYS A 248 7.72 -5.66 5.25
C CYS A 248 8.16 -4.36 4.59
N GLY A 249 8.37 -3.28 5.34
CA GLY A 249 8.68 -1.97 4.81
C GLY A 249 7.63 -1.55 3.78
N SER A 250 8.08 -1.04 2.63
CA SER A 250 7.23 -0.73 1.48
C SER A 250 6.79 -1.95 0.65
N GLY A 251 7.05 -3.17 1.12
CA GLY A 251 6.46 -4.39 0.56
C GLY A 251 7.21 -5.06 -0.58
N HIS A 252 8.49 -4.74 -0.84
CA HIS A 252 9.20 -5.28 -2.02
C HIS A 252 9.28 -6.81 -2.06
N ILE A 253 9.51 -7.46 -0.92
CA ILE A 253 9.48 -8.94 -0.84
C ILE A 253 8.09 -9.47 -1.15
N LEU A 254 7.04 -8.79 -0.69
CA LEU A 254 5.66 -9.18 -0.91
C LEU A 254 5.23 -8.98 -2.37
N ILE A 255 5.73 -7.94 -3.05
CA ILE A 255 5.53 -7.69 -4.49
C ILE A 255 6.14 -8.82 -5.32
N GLU A 256 7.38 -9.21 -5.05
CA GLU A 256 7.99 -10.33 -5.76
C GLU A 256 7.30 -11.66 -5.43
N ALA A 257 6.86 -11.85 -4.17
CA ALA A 257 6.05 -13.01 -3.80
C ALA A 257 4.73 -13.06 -4.59
N TYR A 258 4.06 -11.91 -4.76
CA TYR A 258 2.87 -11.80 -5.62
C TYR A 258 3.16 -12.26 -7.05
N ASN A 259 4.28 -11.82 -7.65
CA ASN A 259 4.67 -12.21 -9.01
C ASN A 259 4.92 -13.71 -9.15
N VAL A 260 5.65 -14.32 -8.22
CA VAL A 260 5.90 -15.77 -8.23
C VAL A 260 4.59 -16.55 -8.02
N LEU A 261 3.76 -16.14 -7.08
CA LEU A 261 2.46 -16.76 -6.82
C LEU A 261 1.52 -16.65 -8.02
N LYS A 262 1.46 -15.50 -8.68
CA LYS A 262 0.66 -15.30 -9.89
C LYS A 262 1.00 -16.34 -10.95
N ASN A 263 2.29 -16.53 -11.23
CA ASN A 263 2.73 -17.55 -12.17
C ASN A 263 2.35 -18.98 -11.73
N ILE A 264 2.39 -19.27 -10.43
CA ILE A 264 1.94 -20.56 -9.87
C ILE A 264 0.43 -20.78 -10.10
N TYR A 265 -0.40 -19.77 -9.81
CA TYR A 265 -1.85 -19.85 -10.03
C TYR A 265 -2.19 -19.99 -11.54
N GLU A 266 -1.50 -19.26 -12.40
CA GLU A 266 -1.64 -19.39 -13.86
C GLU A 266 -1.30 -20.80 -14.36
N GLU A 267 -0.21 -21.38 -13.86
CA GLU A 267 0.20 -22.76 -14.17
C GLU A 267 -0.86 -23.78 -13.75
N ARG A 268 -1.54 -23.55 -12.62
CA ARG A 268 -2.67 -24.39 -12.18
C ARG A 268 -3.98 -24.13 -12.91
N GLY A 269 -4.01 -23.20 -13.88
CA GLY A 269 -5.16 -22.95 -14.75
C GLY A 269 -6.23 -22.06 -14.12
N TYR A 270 -5.88 -21.28 -13.10
CA TYR A 270 -6.80 -20.30 -12.51
C TYR A 270 -7.13 -19.20 -13.51
N ARG A 271 -8.33 -18.63 -13.39
CA ARG A 271 -8.74 -17.50 -14.22
C ARG A 271 -7.93 -16.28 -13.82
N ALA A 272 -7.20 -15.68 -14.77
CA ALA A 272 -6.33 -14.52 -14.54
C ALA A 272 -6.97 -13.41 -13.68
N ARG A 273 -8.27 -13.13 -13.88
CA ARG A 273 -9.00 -12.10 -13.11
C ARG A 273 -9.30 -12.47 -11.65
N ASP A 274 -9.24 -13.74 -11.27
CA ASP A 274 -9.56 -14.22 -9.92
C ASP A 274 -8.27 -14.39 -9.09
N ILE A 275 -7.13 -14.56 -9.75
CA ILE A 275 -5.80 -14.72 -9.14
C ILE A 275 -5.44 -13.60 -8.17
N PRO A 276 -5.62 -12.29 -8.49
CA PRO A 276 -5.15 -11.22 -7.62
C PRO A 276 -5.81 -11.25 -6.24
N GLN A 277 -7.13 -11.43 -6.20
CA GLN A 277 -7.87 -11.54 -4.94
C GLN A 277 -7.43 -12.77 -4.15
N LEU A 278 -7.26 -13.93 -4.81
CA LEU A 278 -6.82 -15.15 -4.15
C LEU A 278 -5.44 -14.98 -3.51
N ILE A 279 -4.50 -14.33 -4.19
CA ILE A 279 -3.16 -14.06 -3.67
C ILE A 279 -3.21 -13.14 -2.45
N LEU A 280 -3.94 -12.03 -2.55
CA LEU A 280 -4.02 -11.04 -1.47
C LEU A 280 -4.67 -11.60 -0.21
N GLU A 281 -5.72 -12.42 -0.35
CA GLU A 281 -6.47 -12.96 0.79
C GLU A 281 -5.84 -14.21 1.39
N ASN A 282 -5.27 -15.09 0.55
CA ASN A 282 -4.81 -16.39 1.01
C ASN A 282 -3.30 -16.45 1.22
N ASN A 283 -2.49 -15.76 0.43
CA ASN A 283 -1.07 -16.05 0.38
C ASN A 283 -0.19 -15.03 1.10
N ILE A 284 -0.50 -13.73 0.96
CA ILE A 284 0.40 -12.64 1.35
C ILE A 284 0.02 -12.07 2.71
N PHE A 285 1.00 -12.03 3.62
CA PHE A 285 0.91 -11.47 4.96
C PHE A 285 2.11 -10.57 5.23
N GLY A 286 1.87 -9.41 5.81
CA GLY A 286 2.91 -8.42 6.09
C GLY A 286 2.71 -7.77 7.46
N LEU A 287 3.80 -7.57 8.17
CA LEU A 287 3.84 -6.79 9.40
C LEU A 287 4.92 -5.72 9.28
N ASP A 288 4.64 -4.53 9.81
CA ASP A 288 5.68 -3.52 10.03
C ASP A 288 5.40 -2.75 11.33
N ILE A 289 6.41 -2.18 11.95
CA ILE A 289 6.22 -1.32 13.12
C ILE A 289 5.78 0.09 12.72
N ASP A 290 6.08 0.50 11.49
CA ASP A 290 5.68 1.79 10.95
C ASP A 290 4.36 1.68 10.19
N ASP A 291 3.33 2.35 10.70
CA ASP A 291 2.02 2.52 10.04
C ASP A 291 2.16 2.90 8.57
N ARG A 292 3.10 3.79 8.30
CA ARG A 292 3.32 4.38 7.00
C ARG A 292 3.87 3.37 6.02
N ALA A 293 4.83 2.56 6.46
CA ALA A 293 5.39 1.49 5.66
C ALA A 293 4.31 0.44 5.32
N ALA A 294 3.52 0.03 6.32
CA ALA A 294 2.42 -0.90 6.13
C ALA A 294 1.36 -0.38 5.14
N GLN A 295 1.00 0.91 5.21
CA GLN A 295 0.10 1.56 4.24
C GLN A 295 0.66 1.50 2.81
N LEU A 296 1.94 1.81 2.62
CA LEU A 296 2.57 1.80 1.29
C LEU A 296 2.69 0.38 0.73
N SER A 297 3.02 -0.60 1.57
CA SER A 297 3.01 -2.02 1.19
C SER A 297 1.62 -2.48 0.75
N GLY A 298 0.58 -2.13 1.52
CA GLY A 298 -0.81 -2.41 1.16
C GLY A 298 -1.24 -1.74 -0.15
N PHE A 299 -0.84 -0.48 -0.37
CA PHE A 299 -1.08 0.23 -1.62
C PHE A 299 -0.41 -0.47 -2.80
N ALA A 300 0.88 -0.79 -2.67
CA ALA A 300 1.66 -1.38 -3.75
C ALA A 300 1.10 -2.74 -4.18
N LEU A 301 0.75 -3.59 -3.21
CA LEU A 301 0.10 -4.88 -3.47
C LEU A 301 -1.26 -4.73 -4.17
N LEU A 302 -2.04 -3.72 -3.78
CA LEU A 302 -3.32 -3.46 -4.42
C LEU A 302 -3.15 -2.91 -5.85
N MET A 303 -2.09 -2.16 -6.13
CA MET A 303 -1.76 -1.72 -7.49
C MET A 303 -1.33 -2.87 -8.39
N MET A 304 -0.49 -3.78 -7.87
CA MET A 304 -0.15 -5.04 -8.56
C MET A 304 -1.42 -5.82 -8.91
N ALA A 305 -2.34 -5.94 -7.95
CA ALA A 305 -3.62 -6.59 -8.17
C ALA A 305 -4.53 -5.83 -9.15
N ARG A 306 -4.50 -4.50 -9.17
CA ARG A 306 -5.29 -3.65 -10.08
C ARG A 306 -4.82 -3.72 -11.53
N GLN A 307 -3.53 -3.95 -11.74
CA GLN A 307 -2.94 -4.21 -13.05
C GLN A 307 -3.51 -5.50 -13.67
N ASP A 308 -3.72 -6.51 -12.84
CA ASP A 308 -4.19 -7.84 -13.25
C ASP A 308 -5.72 -7.97 -13.28
N ASP A 309 -6.42 -7.28 -12.37
CA ASP A 309 -7.87 -7.20 -12.35
C ASP A 309 -8.35 -5.76 -12.22
N ARG A 310 -8.92 -5.25 -13.33
CA ARG A 310 -9.49 -3.90 -13.39
C ARG A 310 -10.60 -3.64 -12.37
N ARG A 311 -11.25 -4.69 -11.87
CA ARG A 311 -12.37 -4.58 -10.92
C ARG A 311 -11.94 -4.77 -9.48
N ILE A 312 -10.65 -4.91 -9.17
CA ILE A 312 -10.19 -5.26 -7.82
C ILE A 312 -10.71 -4.30 -6.73
N PHE A 313 -10.81 -3.00 -7.01
CA PHE A 313 -11.33 -2.00 -6.07
C PHE A 313 -12.82 -2.15 -5.76
N THR A 314 -13.55 -2.88 -6.60
CA THR A 314 -14.98 -3.21 -6.38
C THR A 314 -15.17 -4.57 -5.73
N ARG A 315 -14.11 -5.36 -5.63
CA ARG A 315 -14.09 -6.60 -4.86
C ARG A 315 -13.78 -6.22 -3.42
N ASP A 316 -14.52 -6.78 -2.48
CA ASP A 316 -14.31 -6.56 -1.04
C ASP A 316 -13.06 -7.33 -0.58
N VAL A 317 -11.89 -6.91 -1.07
CA VAL A 317 -10.61 -7.61 -0.87
C VAL A 317 -10.09 -7.32 0.52
N ARG A 318 -9.78 -8.38 1.25
CA ARG A 318 -9.10 -8.27 2.54
C ARG A 318 -7.58 -8.36 2.36
N LEU A 319 -6.89 -7.25 2.63
CA LEU A 319 -5.43 -7.24 2.75
C LEU A 319 -5.00 -7.74 4.15
N ASN A 320 -3.93 -8.53 4.20
CA ASN A 320 -3.33 -9.00 5.45
C ASN A 320 -2.00 -8.28 5.75
N ILE A 321 -1.95 -6.98 5.51
CA ILE A 321 -0.82 -6.09 5.84
C ILE A 321 -1.22 -5.26 7.06
N VAL A 322 -0.48 -5.39 8.16
CA VAL A 322 -0.86 -4.80 9.45
C VAL A 322 0.34 -4.11 10.07
N SER A 323 0.13 -2.92 10.63
CA SER A 323 1.12 -2.27 11.48
C SER A 323 1.02 -2.72 12.93
N LEU A 324 2.17 -2.98 13.55
CA LEU A 324 2.27 -3.36 14.95
C LEU A 324 2.18 -2.12 15.84
N GLN A 325 1.08 -2.04 16.60
CA GLN A 325 0.84 -0.95 17.53
C GLN A 325 1.46 -1.22 18.90
N GLU A 326 2.06 -0.20 19.50
CA GLU A 326 2.55 -0.28 20.88
C GLU A 326 1.37 -0.45 21.86
N SER A 327 1.45 -1.41 22.78
CA SER A 327 0.36 -1.69 23.73
C SER A 327 0.49 -0.94 25.06
N LEU A 328 1.53 -0.14 25.28
CA LEU A 328 1.82 0.49 26.58
C LEU A 328 0.71 1.42 27.07
N HIS A 329 -0.02 2.05 26.14
CA HIS A 329 -1.12 2.96 26.45
C HIS A 329 -2.48 2.25 26.53
N LEU A 330 -2.53 0.94 26.26
CA LEU A 330 -3.76 0.16 26.38
C LEU A 330 -4.01 -0.16 27.85
N ASP A 331 -5.15 0.32 28.36
CA ASP A 331 -5.68 -0.15 29.64
C ASP A 331 -6.29 -1.54 29.42
N ILE A 332 -5.46 -2.57 29.55
CA ILE A 332 -5.86 -3.98 29.34
C ILE A 332 -7.02 -4.34 30.25
N ALA A 333 -7.06 -3.83 31.48
CA ALA A 333 -8.16 -4.12 32.42
C ALA A 333 -9.49 -3.53 31.91
N LYS A 334 -9.46 -2.30 31.40
CA LYS A 334 -10.64 -1.67 30.80
C LYS A 334 -11.07 -2.35 29.50
N LEU A 335 -10.12 -2.66 28.61
CA LEU A 335 -10.41 -3.37 27.36
C LEU A 335 -10.97 -4.76 27.63
N TRP A 336 -10.41 -5.48 28.60
CA TRP A 336 -10.92 -6.78 29.04
C TRP A 336 -12.34 -6.68 29.59
N GLN A 337 -12.62 -5.68 30.44
CA GLN A 337 -13.98 -5.44 30.94
C GLN A 337 -14.96 -5.11 29.81
N GLN A 338 -14.53 -4.34 28.81
CA GLN A 338 -15.34 -4.02 27.63
C GLN A 338 -15.59 -5.25 26.75
N LEU A 339 -14.62 -6.15 26.60
CA LEU A 339 -14.76 -7.40 25.84
C LEU A 339 -15.55 -8.48 26.59
N ASN A 340 -15.55 -8.45 27.92
CA ASN A 340 -16.27 -9.39 28.78
C ASN A 340 -17.75 -9.00 28.96
N PHE A 341 -18.47 -8.80 27.85
CA PHE A 341 -19.88 -8.37 27.82
C PHE A 341 -20.84 -9.26 28.65
N HIS A 342 -20.45 -10.51 28.93
CA HIS A 342 -21.26 -11.48 29.69
C HIS A 342 -20.75 -11.75 31.12
N GLN A 343 -19.69 -11.08 31.59
CA GLN A 343 -19.08 -11.29 32.92
C GLN A 343 -18.71 -12.76 33.24
N GLN A 344 -18.44 -13.58 32.23
CA GLN A 344 -18.21 -15.02 32.42
C GLN A 344 -16.72 -15.39 32.56
N SER A 345 -15.79 -14.55 32.12
CA SER A 345 -14.35 -14.83 32.22
C SER A 345 -13.67 -14.02 33.33
N GLN A 346 -12.87 -14.71 34.17
CA GLN A 346 -12.00 -14.08 35.17
C GLN A 346 -10.69 -13.62 34.51
N THR A 347 -10.11 -12.52 34.99
CA THR A 347 -8.76 -12.08 34.58
C THR A 347 -7.75 -13.20 34.81
N GLY A 348 -7.06 -13.63 33.75
CA GLY A 348 -6.06 -14.70 33.79
C GLY A 348 -6.58 -16.11 33.45
N SER A 349 -7.86 -16.28 33.12
CA SER A 349 -8.38 -17.54 32.58
C SER A 349 -8.42 -17.51 31.04
N ILE A 350 -7.84 -18.52 30.39
CA ILE A 350 -8.10 -18.80 28.97
C ILE A 350 -9.38 -19.63 28.91
N GLY A 351 -10.48 -19.01 28.50
CA GLY A 351 -11.63 -19.75 27.96
C GLY A 351 -11.40 -19.95 26.47
N ASP A 352 -11.76 -21.12 25.94
CA ASP A 352 -11.71 -21.36 24.49
C ASP A 352 -12.46 -20.24 23.77
N MET A 353 -11.74 -19.51 22.92
CA MET A 353 -12.26 -18.40 22.13
C MET A 353 -12.77 -18.92 20.77
N PHE A 354 -13.32 -20.13 20.74
CA PHE A 354 -13.90 -20.80 19.58
C PHE A 354 -15.14 -21.59 19.96
#